data_AF-A0A363TAW4-F1
#
_entry.id   AF-A0A363TAW4-F1
#
_cell.length_a   1.000
_cell.length_b   1.000
_cell.length_c   1.000
_cell.angle_alpha   90.00
_cell.angle_beta   90.00
_cell.angle_gamma   90.00
#
_symmetry.space_group_name_H-M   'P 1'
#
loop_
_entity.id
_entity.type
_entity.pdbx_description
1 polymer ?
#
loop_
_entity_poly.entity_id
_entity_poly.type
_entity_poly.pdbx_seq_one_letter_code
_entity_poly.pdbx_strand_id
1 'polypeptide(L)'
;MAGQTFALAIGGFPGYACPDRCATSGPIHSTPHHHFGSAWIPGGRGDHEQNPGPHDFEPHRNKRLDLADEGPEIYLFDGDDEFAINASIAKIISHLGEPSIADMNTIRLDGRLASLAQLKDATASVPFLASRRLVILTHPTARYREKSEQQEFIGYLANPKPTAKLLLVEYDFLTKDKFRKVGKLHWLEKWALSPEQAHRVFVRHHSQPGGALMVKWIQDNIKAAGGQITTPGAVALASQVGDDTRLASQEIDKLLTYTSFSRPVDEDDVEHLTPLTARIGDFDLVNAIRDRDQRRSQALLHRSLQDEDPLRIFSSIIFQIRALLVAREILDEHGTVDEFPRSLKISYYPAKIAMESANRFSAKFLEHIYHRLLDFDEAIKSSQMEPDLALELLVVELTS
;
A
#
# COMPACT_ATOMS: atom_id res chain seq x y z
N MET A 1 6.53 -22.96 26.81
CA MET A 1 6.96 -21.58 27.08
C MET A 1 8.25 -21.31 26.33
N ALA A 2 8.15 -20.84 25.09
CA ALA A 2 9.21 -20.22 24.31
C ALA A 2 8.50 -19.65 23.08
N GLY A 3 8.20 -18.36 23.13
CA GLY A 3 7.40 -17.62 22.16
C GLY A 3 7.52 -16.16 22.56
N GLN A 4 8.72 -15.61 22.37
CA GLN A 4 9.00 -14.18 22.49
C GLN A 4 9.40 -13.69 21.11
N THR A 5 8.39 -13.17 20.42
CA THR A 5 8.38 -12.05 19.47
C THR A 5 9.75 -11.44 19.18
N PHE A 6 10.30 -11.74 17.99
CA PHE A 6 11.54 -11.16 17.46
C PHE A 6 11.33 -9.83 16.71
N ALA A 7 10.15 -9.20 16.86
CA ALA A 7 9.74 -7.99 16.15
C ALA A 7 10.45 -6.68 16.60
N LEU A 8 11.60 -6.74 17.27
CA LEU A 8 12.30 -5.56 17.81
C LEU A 8 13.74 -5.36 17.33
N ALA A 9 14.28 -6.20 16.44
CA ALA A 9 15.66 -6.06 15.96
C ALA A 9 15.80 -5.73 14.45
N ILE A 10 14.76 -5.14 13.84
CA ILE A 10 14.82 -4.64 12.45
C ILE A 10 14.60 -3.11 12.44
N GLY A 11 15.25 -2.42 13.40
CA GLY A 11 15.31 -0.96 13.51
C GLY A 11 16.57 -0.42 12.84
N GLY A 12 16.40 0.64 12.05
CA GLY A 12 17.45 1.24 11.24
C GLY A 12 18.66 1.80 12.02
N PHE A 13 19.73 1.98 11.26
CA PHE A 13 20.98 2.66 11.64
C PHE A 13 20.73 3.92 12.49
N PRO A 14 21.32 4.05 13.69
CA PRO A 14 21.22 5.28 14.46
C PRO A 14 22.38 6.22 14.10
N GLY A 15 22.02 7.37 13.52
CA GLY A 15 22.84 8.57 13.58
C GLY A 15 22.59 9.33 14.88
N TYR A 16 23.68 9.73 15.52
CA TYR A 16 23.83 10.73 16.60
C TYR A 16 23.52 10.34 18.05
N ALA A 17 24.52 10.62 18.88
CA ALA A 17 24.60 10.43 20.33
C ALA A 17 24.08 11.66 21.11
N CYS A 18 23.48 11.43 22.29
CA CYS A 18 23.79 12.11 23.58
C CYS A 18 22.93 11.55 24.75
N PRO A 19 23.36 11.69 26.03
CA PRO A 19 23.11 10.67 27.06
C PRO A 19 22.13 11.03 28.19
N ASP A 20 21.75 9.98 28.92
CA ASP A 20 21.33 9.88 30.34
C ASP A 20 20.10 10.64 30.87
N ARG A 21 19.10 9.89 31.35
CA ARG A 21 18.85 9.69 32.80
C ARG A 21 17.60 8.84 33.15
N CYS A 22 17.83 7.93 34.08
CA CYS A 22 17.00 7.53 35.24
C CYS A 22 15.70 6.73 35.06
N ALA A 23 15.82 5.48 35.52
CA ALA A 23 14.81 4.56 36.03
C ALA A 23 13.79 5.14 37.02
N THR A 24 12.59 4.55 37.09
CA THR A 24 12.11 3.82 38.30
C THR A 24 10.87 2.96 38.00
N SER A 25 10.88 1.80 38.65
CA SER A 25 9.93 0.70 38.79
C SER A 25 8.61 0.99 39.52
N GLY A 26 7.56 0.17 39.29
CA GLY A 26 6.53 -0.13 40.31
C GLY A 26 5.20 -0.69 39.76
N PRO A 27 4.48 -1.59 40.47
CA PRO A 27 3.88 -2.78 39.86
C PRO A 27 2.34 -2.93 39.93
N ILE A 28 1.92 -4.05 39.34
CA ILE A 28 0.59 -4.61 39.05
C ILE A 28 -0.19 -5.03 40.32
N HIS A 29 -1.52 -4.84 40.30
CA HIS A 29 -2.46 -5.54 41.18
C HIS A 29 -3.61 -6.19 40.37
N SER A 30 -3.92 -7.42 40.75
CA SER A 30 -4.90 -8.36 40.19
C SER A 30 -6.01 -8.66 41.21
N THR A 31 -7.17 -9.11 40.72
CA THR A 31 -8.27 -9.95 41.32
C THR A 31 -9.69 -9.36 41.10
N PRO A 32 -10.80 -10.11 41.31
CA PRO A 32 -11.24 -11.27 40.52
C PRO A 32 -12.77 -11.26 40.16
N HIS A 33 -13.19 -12.25 39.36
CA HIS A 33 -14.57 -12.52 38.92
C HIS A 33 -15.45 -13.25 39.96
N HIS A 34 -16.75 -12.99 39.95
CA HIS A 34 -17.78 -13.79 40.64
C HIS A 34 -19.14 -13.83 39.89
N HIS A 35 -19.86 -14.93 40.12
CA HIS A 35 -21.30 -15.22 39.99
C HIS A 35 -21.81 -15.94 38.71
N PHE A 36 -22.15 -17.24 38.82
CA PHE A 36 -23.45 -17.90 39.13
C PHE A 36 -24.41 -17.86 37.92
N GLY A 37 -25.02 -18.93 37.41
CA GLY A 37 -25.61 -20.12 38.03
C GLY A 37 -27.12 -20.07 37.75
N SER A 38 -27.65 -20.85 36.78
CA SER A 38 -29.07 -20.84 36.39
C SER A 38 -29.74 -22.22 36.53
N ALA A 39 -30.97 -22.19 37.06
CA ALA A 39 -31.82 -23.33 37.35
C ALA A 39 -32.91 -23.53 36.27
N TRP A 40 -33.31 -24.79 36.09
CA TRP A 40 -34.52 -25.27 35.39
C TRP A 40 -35.76 -25.14 36.33
N ILE A 41 -37.05 -25.10 35.96
CA ILE A 41 -37.93 -25.94 35.09
C ILE A 41 -39.28 -25.15 34.80
N PRO A 42 -40.39 -25.72 34.23
CA PRO A 42 -40.82 -25.81 32.80
C PRO A 42 -42.13 -25.06 32.41
N GLY A 43 -42.42 -25.06 31.09
CA GLY A 43 -43.76 -25.39 30.57
C GLY A 43 -44.49 -24.32 29.76
N GLY A 44 -44.79 -24.62 28.49
CA GLY A 44 -45.75 -23.85 27.68
C GLY A 44 -45.62 -24.12 26.18
N ARG A 45 -46.55 -24.89 25.61
CA ARG A 45 -46.74 -25.09 24.17
C ARG A 45 -47.48 -23.89 23.58
N GLY A 46 -47.07 -23.43 22.39
CA GLY A 46 -47.88 -22.55 21.57
C GLY A 46 -47.09 -21.80 20.50
N ASP A 47 -47.35 -22.21 19.26
CA ASP A 47 -47.36 -21.38 18.05
C ASP A 47 -46.06 -21.09 17.27
N HIS A 48 -46.17 -21.41 15.98
CA HIS A 48 -45.19 -21.22 14.93
C HIS A 48 -44.84 -19.74 14.76
N GLU A 49 -43.63 -19.37 15.19
CA GLU A 49 -43.04 -18.08 14.88
C GLU A 49 -41.87 -18.28 13.90
N GLN A 50 -41.99 -17.65 12.74
CA GLN A 50 -41.00 -17.65 11.68
C GLN A 50 -39.74 -16.93 12.17
N ASN A 51 -38.64 -17.67 12.24
CA ASN A 51 -37.31 -17.20 12.59
C ASN A 51 -36.78 -16.20 11.54
N PRO A 52 -36.45 -14.93 11.89
CA PRO A 52 -35.68 -14.08 10.98
C PRO A 52 -34.22 -14.49 11.07
N GLY A 53 -33.70 -15.04 9.96
CA GLY A 53 -32.29 -15.34 9.78
C GLY A 53 -31.39 -14.09 9.84
N PRO A 54 -30.06 -14.29 9.92
CA PRO A 54 -29.11 -13.22 10.17
C PRO A 54 -29.10 -12.21 9.01
N HIS A 55 -29.05 -10.93 9.35
CA HIS A 55 -28.98 -9.82 8.40
C HIS A 55 -27.86 -10.02 7.38
N ASP A 56 -28.25 -10.34 6.14
CA ASP A 56 -27.40 -10.24 4.96
C ASP A 56 -27.00 -8.78 4.75
N PHE A 57 -25.71 -8.49 4.93
CA PHE A 57 -25.08 -7.28 4.43
C PHE A 57 -25.04 -7.35 2.89
N GLU A 58 -26.03 -6.78 2.21
CA GLU A 58 -25.95 -6.56 0.77
C GLU A 58 -24.87 -5.49 0.44
N PRO A 59 -23.96 -5.74 -0.51
CA PRO A 59 -23.00 -4.75 -0.94
C PRO A 59 -23.69 -3.67 -1.77
N HIS A 60 -23.46 -2.41 -1.41
CA HIS A 60 -24.02 -1.24 -2.09
C HIS A 60 -23.83 -1.31 -3.61
N ARG A 61 -24.95 -1.36 -4.35
CA ARG A 61 -25.01 -1.22 -5.82
C ARG A 61 -24.21 0.00 -6.28
N ASN A 62 -23.29 -0.22 -7.21
CA ASN A 62 -22.66 0.80 -8.04
C ASN A 62 -23.73 1.68 -8.71
N LYS A 63 -24.03 2.84 -8.13
CA LYS A 63 -24.74 3.92 -8.82
C LYS A 63 -23.75 4.60 -9.77
N ARG A 64 -24.11 4.65 -11.05
CA ARG A 64 -23.38 5.36 -12.09
C ARG A 64 -23.24 6.84 -11.69
N LEU A 65 -22.01 7.32 -11.58
CA LEU A 65 -21.68 8.70 -11.23
C LEU A 65 -22.03 9.63 -12.41
N ASP A 66 -23.27 10.09 -12.50
CA ASP A 66 -23.64 11.19 -13.39
C ASP A 66 -23.30 12.51 -12.65
N LEU A 67 -22.06 12.98 -12.84
CA LEU A 67 -21.35 13.90 -11.93
C LEU A 67 -21.56 15.41 -12.17
N ALA A 68 -22.21 15.81 -13.26
CA ALA A 68 -22.13 17.20 -13.73
C ALA A 68 -23.09 18.16 -13.01
N ASP A 69 -24.28 17.74 -12.54
CA ASP A 69 -25.21 18.63 -11.83
C ASP A 69 -25.89 18.03 -10.57
N GLU A 70 -26.13 16.72 -10.52
CA GLU A 70 -26.79 16.00 -9.41
C GLU A 70 -25.82 15.18 -8.52
N GLY A 71 -24.52 15.38 -8.68
CA GLY A 71 -23.50 14.66 -7.91
C GLY A 71 -23.29 15.22 -6.48
N PRO A 72 -22.57 14.48 -5.63
CA PRO A 72 -22.18 14.93 -4.29
C PRO A 72 -21.55 16.33 -4.31
N GLU A 73 -21.78 17.08 -3.23
CA GLU A 73 -21.20 18.40 -2.99
C GLU A 73 -19.76 18.29 -2.50
N ILE A 74 -19.47 17.24 -1.75
CA ILE A 74 -18.15 16.97 -1.18
C ILE A 74 -17.70 15.56 -1.55
N TYR A 75 -16.45 15.45 -1.98
CA TYR A 75 -15.77 14.20 -2.25
C TYR A 75 -14.64 14.06 -1.23
N LEU A 76 -14.47 12.87 -0.67
CA LEU A 76 -13.37 12.54 0.23
C LEU A 76 -12.64 11.33 -0.33
N PHE A 77 -11.45 11.56 -0.87
CA PHE A 77 -10.55 10.52 -1.36
C PHE A 77 -9.39 10.35 -0.39
N ASP A 78 -9.12 9.10 -0.03
CA ASP A 78 -7.94 8.73 0.74
C ASP A 78 -7.36 7.41 0.20
N GLY A 79 -6.17 7.04 0.67
CA GLY A 79 -5.52 5.77 0.32
C GLY A 79 -4.10 5.93 -0.18
N ASP A 80 -3.45 4.79 -0.42
CA ASP A 80 -2.02 4.69 -0.76
C ASP A 80 -1.76 4.61 -2.28
N ASP A 81 -2.80 4.56 -3.11
CA ASP A 81 -2.67 4.62 -4.57
C ASP A 81 -2.87 6.05 -5.11
N GLU A 82 -1.79 6.84 -5.07
CA GLU A 82 -1.77 8.21 -5.61
C GLU A 82 -2.17 8.26 -7.10
N PHE A 83 -1.80 7.26 -7.90
CA PHE A 83 -2.12 7.22 -9.32
C PHE A 83 -3.63 7.07 -9.54
N ALA A 84 -4.28 6.16 -8.82
CA ALA A 84 -5.73 5.97 -8.89
C ALA A 84 -6.52 7.17 -8.34
N ILE A 85 -6.00 7.84 -7.30
CA ILE A 85 -6.55 9.10 -6.80
C ILE A 85 -6.50 10.15 -7.91
N ASN A 86 -5.33 10.40 -8.49
CA ASN A 86 -5.15 11.42 -9.52
C ASN A 86 -5.98 11.12 -10.79
N ALA A 87 -6.10 9.85 -11.19
CA ALA A 87 -7.00 9.44 -12.27
C ALA A 87 -8.48 9.74 -11.96
N SER A 88 -8.91 9.55 -10.70
CA SER A 88 -10.28 9.86 -10.28
C SER A 88 -10.54 11.37 -10.19
N ILE A 89 -9.53 12.15 -9.77
CA ILE A 89 -9.57 13.62 -9.82
C ILE A 89 -9.70 14.08 -11.28
N ALA A 90 -8.87 13.55 -12.19
CA ALA A 90 -8.90 13.89 -13.60
C ALA A 90 -10.27 13.56 -14.22
N LYS A 91 -10.86 12.42 -13.84
CA LYS A 91 -12.23 12.07 -14.23
C LYS A 91 -13.24 13.09 -13.73
N ILE A 92 -13.16 13.58 -12.50
CA ILE A 92 -14.09 14.63 -12.02
C ILE A 92 -13.92 15.92 -12.84
N ILE A 93 -12.67 16.34 -13.08
CA ILE A 93 -12.35 17.54 -13.85
C ILE A 93 -12.90 17.44 -15.28
N SER A 94 -12.83 16.27 -15.92
CA SER A 94 -13.34 16.09 -17.29
C SER A 94 -14.86 16.25 -17.40
N HIS A 95 -15.61 16.18 -16.29
CA HIS A 95 -17.06 16.43 -16.28
C HIS A 95 -17.40 17.91 -16.11
N LEU A 96 -16.42 18.80 -15.87
CA LEU A 96 -16.64 20.24 -15.80
C LEU A 96 -16.80 20.89 -17.18
N GLY A 97 -16.58 20.14 -18.27
CA GLY A 97 -16.74 20.59 -19.64
C GLY A 97 -15.42 20.62 -20.40
N GLU A 98 -15.26 21.59 -21.29
CA GLU A 98 -14.04 21.76 -22.07
C GLU A 98 -12.81 22.00 -21.17
N PRO A 99 -11.62 21.49 -21.53
CA PRO A 99 -10.43 21.58 -20.68
C PRO A 99 -10.09 23.00 -20.19
N SER A 100 -10.23 24.00 -21.06
CA SER A 100 -9.98 25.41 -20.72
C SER A 100 -10.96 25.93 -19.66
N ILE A 101 -12.25 25.59 -19.77
CA ILE A 101 -13.29 25.94 -18.81
C ILE A 101 -13.09 25.18 -17.49
N ALA A 102 -12.74 23.90 -17.58
CA ALA A 102 -12.48 23.04 -16.43
C ALA A 102 -11.30 23.58 -15.59
N ASP A 103 -10.20 23.98 -16.25
CA ASP A 103 -9.04 24.58 -15.59
C ASP A 103 -9.38 25.91 -14.91
N MET A 104 -10.12 26.80 -15.60
CA MET A 104 -10.58 28.07 -15.01
C MET A 104 -11.51 27.87 -13.80
N ASN A 105 -12.19 26.73 -13.73
CA ASN A 105 -13.09 26.35 -12.65
C ASN A 105 -12.49 25.33 -11.68
N THR A 106 -11.17 25.13 -11.68
CA THR A 106 -10.50 24.25 -10.73
C THR A 106 -9.48 25.02 -9.90
N ILE A 107 -9.66 25.05 -8.59
CA ILE A 107 -8.67 25.59 -7.65
C ILE A 107 -8.04 24.45 -6.88
N ARG A 108 -6.71 24.46 -6.76
CA ARG A 108 -5.95 23.48 -5.96
C ARG A 108 -5.31 24.17 -4.78
N LEU A 109 -5.53 23.63 -3.59
CA LEU A 109 -4.97 24.09 -2.32
C LEU A 109 -4.28 22.91 -1.63
N ASP A 110 -3.18 23.19 -0.94
CA ASP A 110 -2.50 22.21 -0.08
C ASP A 110 -2.74 22.61 1.37
N GLY A 111 -3.35 21.73 2.16
CA GLY A 111 -3.68 21.93 3.57
C GLY A 111 -2.45 22.23 4.42
N ARG A 112 -1.25 21.80 4.03
CA ARG A 112 0.00 22.14 4.73
C ARG A 112 0.31 23.64 4.68
N LEU A 113 -0.20 24.35 3.67
CA LEU A 113 0.10 25.76 3.40
C LEU A 113 -1.15 26.64 3.52
N ALA A 114 -2.26 26.20 2.93
CA ALA A 114 -3.49 26.97 2.80
C ALA A 114 -4.23 27.11 4.13
N SER A 115 -4.75 28.30 4.40
CA SER A 115 -5.61 28.58 5.55
C SER A 115 -7.08 28.28 5.27
N LEU A 116 -7.87 28.13 6.34
CA LEU A 116 -9.32 27.98 6.22
C LEU A 116 -9.97 29.21 5.57
N ALA A 117 -9.40 30.41 5.75
CA ALA A 117 -9.87 31.62 5.07
C ALA A 117 -9.68 31.50 3.54
N GLN A 118 -8.51 31.06 3.08
CA GLN A 118 -8.26 30.84 1.65
C GLN A 118 -9.19 29.78 1.04
N LEU A 119 -9.52 28.73 1.80
CA LEU A 119 -10.49 27.72 1.36
C LEU A 119 -11.91 28.30 1.27
N LYS A 120 -12.33 29.10 2.26
CA LYS A 120 -13.61 29.82 2.24
C LYS A 120 -13.70 30.75 1.02
N ASP A 121 -12.65 31.49 0.72
CA ASP A 121 -12.60 32.39 -0.44
C ASP A 121 -12.64 31.61 -1.77
N ALA A 122 -11.88 30.52 -1.88
CA ALA A 122 -11.86 29.66 -3.06
C ALA A 122 -13.25 29.05 -3.38
N THR A 123 -13.97 28.60 -2.34
CA THR A 123 -15.31 28.01 -2.49
C THR A 123 -16.43 29.05 -2.64
N ALA A 124 -16.24 30.27 -2.16
CA ALA A 124 -17.18 31.38 -2.36
C ALA A 124 -17.05 32.03 -3.74
N SER A 125 -15.96 31.76 -4.46
CA SER A 125 -15.70 32.35 -5.77
C SER A 125 -16.69 31.85 -6.84
N VAL A 126 -17.24 32.79 -7.61
CA VAL A 126 -18.25 32.51 -8.64
C VAL A 126 -17.63 31.68 -9.79
N PRO A 127 -18.27 30.58 -10.23
CA PRO A 127 -17.83 29.81 -11.39
C PRO A 127 -17.87 30.64 -12.68
N PHE A 128 -16.96 30.38 -13.61
CA PHE A 128 -16.87 31.06 -14.90
C PHE A 128 -17.41 30.16 -16.02
N LEU A 129 -18.51 30.55 -16.67
CA LEU A 129 -19.14 29.78 -17.77
C LEU A 129 -19.42 28.30 -17.44
N ALA A 130 -19.62 27.98 -16.16
CA ALA A 130 -19.91 26.64 -15.67
C ALA A 130 -20.93 26.70 -14.52
N SER A 131 -21.68 25.61 -14.29
CA SER A 131 -22.65 25.56 -13.18
C SER A 131 -21.98 25.59 -11.81
N ARG A 132 -20.79 24.97 -11.70
CA ARG A 132 -20.06 24.83 -10.43
C ARG A 132 -18.55 24.90 -10.62
N ARG A 133 -17.85 25.37 -9.59
CA ARG A 133 -16.39 25.36 -9.46
C ARG A 133 -15.95 24.16 -8.63
N LEU A 134 -14.83 23.54 -8.98
CA LEU A 134 -14.19 22.49 -8.19
C LEU A 134 -13.06 23.11 -7.35
N VAL A 135 -13.08 22.88 -6.05
CA VAL A 135 -11.96 23.21 -5.15
C VAL A 135 -11.39 21.90 -4.62
N ILE A 136 -10.10 21.68 -4.84
CA ILE A 136 -9.37 20.50 -4.40
C ILE A 136 -8.47 20.91 -3.24
N LEU A 137 -8.63 20.28 -2.08
CA LEU A 137 -7.79 20.47 -0.91
C LEU A 137 -7.04 19.16 -0.61
N THR A 138 -5.74 19.15 -0.86
CA THR A 138 -4.87 18.02 -0.50
C THR A 138 -4.38 18.15 0.94
N HIS A 139 -4.07 17.03 1.60
CA HIS A 139 -3.53 16.98 2.97
C HIS A 139 -4.31 17.79 4.01
N PRO A 140 -5.66 17.74 4.06
CA PRO A 140 -6.42 18.52 5.05
C PRO A 140 -6.02 18.15 6.49
N THR A 141 -5.69 16.88 6.76
CA THR A 141 -5.33 16.41 8.10
C THR A 141 -4.00 16.96 8.61
N ALA A 142 -3.12 17.41 7.70
CA ALA A 142 -1.84 17.99 8.08
C ALA A 142 -1.99 19.31 8.85
N ARG A 143 -3.10 20.03 8.64
CA ARG A 143 -3.42 21.31 9.31
C ARG A 143 -4.34 21.14 10.51
N TYR A 144 -5.44 20.42 10.36
CA TYR A 144 -6.47 20.32 11.40
C TYR A 144 -6.14 19.21 12.40
N ARG A 145 -5.13 19.45 13.26
CA ARG A 145 -4.61 18.45 14.20
C ARG A 145 -5.30 18.52 15.56
N GLU A 146 -5.64 19.73 16.00
CA GLU A 146 -6.30 19.95 17.29
C GLU A 146 -7.82 19.82 17.19
N LYS A 147 -8.47 19.41 18.28
CA LYS A 147 -9.94 19.21 18.30
C LYS A 147 -10.72 20.47 17.95
N SER A 148 -10.26 21.64 18.38
CA SER A 148 -10.91 22.93 18.08
C SER A 148 -10.86 23.24 16.58
N GLU A 149 -9.70 23.03 15.95
CA GLU A 149 -9.49 23.23 14.51
C GLU A 149 -10.33 22.25 13.68
N GLN A 150 -10.39 20.99 14.12
CA GLN A 150 -11.24 19.95 13.50
C GLN A 150 -12.71 20.33 13.56
N GLN A 151 -13.19 20.83 14.70
CA GLN A 151 -14.57 21.29 14.86
C GLN A 151 -14.87 22.51 14.00
N GLU A 152 -13.94 23.47 13.91
CA GLU A 152 -14.09 24.64 13.02
C GLU A 152 -14.18 24.21 11.56
N PHE A 153 -13.33 23.28 11.13
CA PHE A 153 -13.33 22.75 9.77
C PHE A 153 -14.61 21.98 9.46
N ILE A 154 -15.05 21.08 10.34
CA ILE A 154 -16.34 20.37 10.20
C ILE A 154 -17.50 21.37 10.13
N GLY A 155 -17.50 22.41 10.98
CA GLY A 155 -18.52 23.44 10.97
C GLY A 155 -18.58 24.20 9.63
N TYR A 156 -17.42 24.45 9.01
CA TYR A 156 -17.36 24.98 7.66
C TYR A 156 -17.89 23.98 6.63
N LEU A 157 -17.47 22.71 6.68
CA LEU A 157 -17.95 21.69 5.75
C LEU A 157 -19.46 21.53 5.82
N ALA A 158 -20.08 21.65 7.00
CA ALA A 158 -21.53 21.52 7.19
C ALA A 158 -22.35 22.53 6.36
N ASN A 159 -21.76 23.66 5.93
CA ASN A 159 -22.42 24.69 5.13
C ASN A 159 -21.76 24.88 3.74
N PRO A 160 -21.91 23.91 2.83
CA PRO A 160 -21.29 23.96 1.51
C PRO A 160 -21.94 25.03 0.64
N LYS A 161 -21.16 25.59 -0.28
CA LYS A 161 -21.65 26.59 -1.24
C LYS A 161 -22.26 25.86 -2.45
N PRO A 162 -23.52 26.14 -2.84
CA PRO A 162 -24.16 25.44 -3.97
C PRO A 162 -23.38 25.53 -5.29
N THR A 163 -22.66 26.63 -5.48
CA THR A 163 -21.83 26.94 -6.65
C THR A 163 -20.45 26.28 -6.63
N ALA A 164 -20.10 25.52 -5.59
CA ALA A 164 -18.81 24.86 -5.46
C ALA A 164 -18.95 23.38 -5.11
N LYS A 165 -18.07 22.56 -5.67
CA LYS A 165 -17.80 21.20 -5.21
C LYS A 165 -16.45 21.20 -4.50
N LEU A 166 -16.36 20.50 -3.37
CA LEU A 166 -15.13 20.39 -2.59
C LEU A 166 -14.61 18.96 -2.66
N LEU A 167 -13.36 18.79 -3.07
CA LEU A 167 -12.68 17.51 -3.10
C LEU A 167 -11.54 17.52 -2.07
N LEU A 168 -11.71 16.73 -1.03
CA LEU A 168 -10.71 16.51 0.01
C LEU A 168 -9.89 15.29 -0.37
N VAL A 169 -8.56 15.42 -0.35
CA VAL A 169 -7.64 14.34 -0.77
C VAL A 169 -6.57 14.12 0.29
N GLU A 170 -6.46 12.89 0.77
CA GLU A 170 -5.34 12.43 1.57
C GLU A 170 -4.57 11.34 0.81
N TYR A 171 -3.25 11.43 0.73
CA TYR A 171 -2.41 10.45 0.03
C TYR A 171 -1.89 9.35 0.99
N ASP A 172 -2.72 9.02 1.99
CA ASP A 172 -2.64 7.86 2.86
C ASP A 172 -4.07 7.57 3.35
N PHE A 173 -4.30 6.41 3.96
CA PHE A 173 -5.59 6.11 4.58
C PHE A 173 -5.82 6.99 5.81
N LEU A 174 -6.98 7.66 5.87
CA LEU A 174 -7.44 8.36 7.07
C LEU A 174 -7.60 7.40 8.24
N THR A 175 -8.23 6.25 7.97
CA THR A 175 -8.37 5.16 8.93
C THR A 175 -7.76 3.89 8.38
N LYS A 176 -6.82 3.30 9.12
CA LYS A 176 -6.29 1.97 8.83
C LYS A 176 -7.37 0.91 9.07
N ASP A 177 -7.40 -0.14 8.25
CA ASP A 177 -8.45 -1.19 8.31
C ASP A 177 -8.65 -1.82 9.68
N LYS A 178 -7.57 -2.04 10.44
CA LYS A 178 -7.66 -2.57 11.81
C LYS A 178 -8.49 -1.68 12.74
N PHE A 179 -8.44 -0.36 12.56
CA PHE A 179 -9.21 0.60 13.35
C PHE A 179 -10.64 0.72 12.82
N ARG A 180 -10.82 0.63 11.50
CA ARG A 180 -12.14 0.59 10.84
C ARG A 180 -12.97 -0.60 11.35
N LYS A 181 -12.37 -1.80 11.45
CA LYS A 181 -13.02 -3.02 11.98
C LYS A 181 -13.54 -2.89 13.42
N VAL A 182 -12.90 -2.05 14.24
CA VAL A 182 -13.31 -1.80 15.64
C VAL A 182 -14.07 -0.48 15.81
N GLY A 183 -14.53 0.13 14.71
CA GLY A 183 -15.32 1.36 14.71
C GLY A 183 -14.56 2.63 15.11
N LYS A 184 -13.22 2.58 15.19
CA LYS A 184 -12.36 3.72 15.55
C LYS A 184 -11.96 4.51 14.30
N LEU A 185 -12.95 5.12 13.66
CA LEU A 185 -12.74 5.96 12.47
C LEU A 185 -12.02 7.26 12.82
N HIS A 186 -11.20 7.74 11.89
CA HIS A 186 -10.66 9.10 11.88
C HIS A 186 -11.80 10.13 11.90
N TRP A 187 -11.59 11.29 12.54
CA TRP A 187 -12.65 12.28 12.75
C TRP A 187 -13.33 12.73 11.44
N LEU A 188 -12.54 12.89 10.37
CA LEU A 188 -13.03 13.35 9.07
C LEU A 188 -13.85 12.26 8.37
N GLU A 189 -13.38 11.01 8.41
CA GLU A 189 -14.10 9.86 7.86
C GLU A 189 -15.38 9.58 8.65
N LYS A 190 -15.32 9.67 9.98
CA LYS A 190 -16.49 9.54 10.86
C LYS A 190 -17.56 10.59 10.55
N TRP A 191 -17.15 11.84 10.33
CA TRP A 191 -18.07 12.91 9.93
C TRP A 191 -18.66 12.64 8.53
N ALA A 192 -17.82 12.27 7.56
CA ALA A 192 -18.23 12.02 6.18
C ALA A 192 -19.21 10.83 6.04
N LEU A 193 -19.06 9.80 6.87
CA LEU A 193 -19.91 8.60 6.88
C LEU A 193 -21.14 8.74 7.79
N SER A 194 -21.38 9.89 8.42
CA SER A 194 -22.56 10.06 9.26
C SER A 194 -23.86 10.07 8.42
N PRO A 195 -25.00 9.59 8.95
CA PRO A 195 -26.26 9.56 8.20
C PRO A 195 -26.70 10.93 7.64
N GLU A 196 -26.35 12.00 8.35
CA GLU A 196 -26.63 13.38 7.95
C GLU A 196 -25.91 13.78 6.65
N GLN A 197 -24.76 13.16 6.36
CA GLN A 197 -23.90 13.48 5.21
C GLN A 197 -24.11 12.56 4.01
N ALA A 198 -24.84 11.45 4.17
CA ALA A 198 -24.94 10.37 3.17
C ALA A 198 -25.43 10.81 1.78
N HIS A 199 -26.21 11.89 1.70
CA HIS A 199 -26.76 12.41 0.43
C HIS A 199 -25.84 13.42 -0.27
N ARG A 200 -24.80 13.92 0.40
CA ARG A 200 -23.98 15.07 -0.05
C ARG A 200 -22.48 14.81 -0.05
N VAL A 201 -22.01 13.82 0.71
CA VAL A 201 -20.60 13.43 0.76
C VAL A 201 -20.42 12.07 0.08
N PHE A 202 -19.43 11.98 -0.82
CA PHE A 202 -18.99 10.72 -1.40
C PHE A 202 -17.57 10.39 -0.95
N VAL A 203 -17.42 9.25 -0.26
CA VAL A 203 -16.13 8.76 0.22
C VAL A 203 -15.65 7.65 -0.71
N ARG A 204 -14.37 7.70 -1.11
CA ARG A 204 -13.73 6.63 -1.88
C ARG A 204 -12.31 6.38 -1.38
N HIS A 205 -12.06 5.12 -1.06
CA HIS A 205 -10.74 4.63 -0.66
C HIS A 205 -10.00 4.09 -1.90
N HIS A 206 -8.78 4.54 -2.10
CA HIS A 206 -7.89 4.18 -3.20
C HIS A 206 -6.72 3.34 -2.67
N SER A 207 -6.96 2.04 -2.53
CA SER A 207 -5.93 1.09 -2.13
C SER A 207 -5.12 0.61 -3.33
N GLN A 208 -3.80 0.50 -3.19
CA GLN A 208 -2.98 -0.20 -4.18
C GLN A 208 -3.48 -1.66 -4.29
N PRO A 209 -3.78 -2.14 -5.50
CA PRO A 209 -4.17 -3.53 -5.71
C PRO A 209 -2.95 -4.44 -5.53
N GLY A 210 -3.08 -5.45 -4.67
CA GLY A 210 -2.06 -6.48 -4.48
C GLY A 210 -2.48 -7.83 -5.09
N GLY A 211 -1.50 -8.62 -5.53
CA GLY A 211 -1.71 -10.01 -5.94
C GLY A 211 -2.78 -10.19 -7.02
N ALA A 212 -3.80 -11.02 -6.75
CA ALA A 212 -4.88 -11.28 -7.70
C ALA A 212 -5.69 -10.01 -8.07
N LEU A 213 -5.78 -9.03 -7.17
CA LEU A 213 -6.41 -7.75 -7.48
C LEU A 213 -5.58 -6.96 -8.49
N MET A 214 -4.24 -7.06 -8.44
CA MET A 214 -3.36 -6.41 -9.40
C MET A 214 -3.47 -7.03 -10.80
N VAL A 215 -3.54 -8.37 -10.88
CA VAL A 215 -3.79 -9.07 -12.16
C VAL A 215 -5.10 -8.58 -12.78
N LYS A 216 -6.17 -8.54 -11.99
CA LYS A 216 -7.46 -8.04 -12.46
C LYS A 216 -7.38 -6.57 -12.87
N TRP A 217 -6.70 -5.74 -12.09
CA TRP A 217 -6.50 -4.33 -12.39
C TRP A 217 -5.79 -4.14 -13.73
N ILE A 218 -4.72 -4.91 -14.00
CA ILE A 218 -3.99 -4.90 -15.28
C ILE A 218 -4.93 -5.28 -16.44
N GLN A 219 -5.69 -6.37 -16.28
CA GLN A 219 -6.65 -6.82 -17.29
C GLN A 219 -7.72 -5.77 -17.59
N ASP A 220 -8.27 -5.13 -16.55
CA ASP A 220 -9.28 -4.09 -16.68
C ASP A 220 -8.73 -2.83 -17.36
N ASN A 221 -7.50 -2.42 -17.04
CA ASN A 221 -6.85 -1.26 -17.66
C ASN A 221 -6.46 -1.50 -19.12
N ILE A 222 -5.92 -2.69 -19.45
CA ILE A 222 -5.64 -3.08 -20.83
C ILE A 222 -6.92 -3.08 -21.66
N LYS A 223 -7.99 -3.65 -21.12
CA LYS A 223 -9.30 -3.65 -21.78
C LYS A 223 -9.85 -2.24 -21.97
N ALA A 224 -9.70 -1.37 -20.97
CA ALA A 224 -10.11 0.04 -21.07
C ALA A 224 -9.31 0.82 -22.12
N ALA A 225 -8.04 0.48 -22.33
CA ALA A 225 -7.19 1.01 -23.39
C ALA A 225 -7.49 0.40 -24.78
N GLY A 226 -8.46 -0.53 -24.90
CA GLY A 226 -8.83 -1.17 -26.16
C GLY A 226 -7.94 -2.36 -26.56
N GLY A 227 -7.06 -2.80 -25.66
CA GLY A 227 -6.16 -3.93 -25.87
C GLY A 227 -6.68 -5.25 -25.29
N GLN A 228 -5.86 -6.29 -25.39
CA GLN A 228 -6.09 -7.60 -24.79
C GLN A 228 -4.78 -8.11 -24.18
N ILE A 229 -4.89 -8.93 -23.13
CA ILE A 229 -3.77 -9.61 -22.48
C ILE A 229 -4.20 -11.01 -22.08
N THR A 230 -3.30 -11.97 -22.19
CA THR A 230 -3.52 -13.33 -21.68
C THR A 230 -3.43 -13.35 -20.15
N THR A 231 -4.07 -14.31 -19.49
CA THR A 231 -3.92 -14.46 -18.03
C THR A 231 -2.46 -14.66 -17.60
N PRO A 232 -1.66 -15.52 -18.26
CA PRO A 232 -0.22 -15.63 -17.95
C PRO A 232 0.52 -14.30 -18.11
N GLY A 233 0.30 -13.55 -19.19
CA GLY A 233 0.91 -12.23 -19.38
C GLY A 233 0.54 -11.23 -18.28
N ALA A 234 -0.71 -11.21 -17.83
CA ALA A 234 -1.13 -10.33 -16.74
C ALA A 234 -0.48 -10.72 -15.39
N VAL A 235 -0.30 -12.01 -15.13
CA VAL A 235 0.41 -12.53 -13.94
C VAL A 235 1.90 -12.19 -14.01
N ALA A 236 2.53 -12.36 -15.18
CA ALA A 236 3.92 -12.01 -15.41
C ALA A 236 4.13 -10.51 -15.17
N LEU A 237 3.26 -9.66 -15.72
CA LEU A 237 3.36 -8.22 -15.57
C LEU A 237 3.18 -7.79 -14.11
N ALA A 238 2.19 -8.34 -13.41
CA ALA A 238 1.97 -8.08 -11.99
C ALA A 238 3.19 -8.49 -11.13
N SER A 239 3.85 -9.60 -11.50
CA SER A 239 5.07 -10.06 -10.84
C SER A 239 6.24 -9.09 -11.02
N GLN A 240 6.34 -8.46 -12.19
CA GLN A 240 7.44 -7.56 -12.55
C GLN A 240 7.24 -6.13 -12.05
N VAL A 241 6.01 -5.64 -11.96
CA VAL A 241 5.71 -4.26 -11.51
C VAL A 241 5.34 -4.18 -10.02
N GLY A 242 5.01 -5.31 -9.40
CA GLY A 242 4.51 -5.36 -8.02
C GLY A 242 3.14 -4.67 -7.92
N ASP A 243 2.95 -3.89 -6.85
CA ASP A 243 1.68 -3.20 -6.58
C ASP A 243 1.71 -1.71 -7.05
N ASP A 244 2.73 -1.32 -7.83
CA ASP A 244 2.87 0.05 -8.37
C ASP A 244 2.01 0.21 -9.63
N THR A 245 0.81 0.77 -9.46
CA THR A 245 -0.16 1.03 -10.53
C THR A 245 0.31 2.07 -11.55
N ARG A 246 1.19 3.01 -11.14
CA ARG A 246 1.76 4.00 -12.06
C ARG A 246 2.76 3.34 -13.00
N LEU A 247 3.65 2.50 -12.45
CA LEU A 247 4.57 1.70 -13.27
C LEU A 247 3.78 0.75 -14.18
N ALA A 248 2.80 0.02 -13.64
CA ALA A 248 1.97 -0.88 -14.41
C ALA A 248 1.25 -0.19 -15.57
N SER A 249 0.73 1.04 -15.37
CA SER A 249 0.12 1.81 -16.45
C SER A 249 1.11 2.13 -17.58
N GLN A 250 2.35 2.49 -17.25
CA GLN A 250 3.39 2.78 -18.25
C GLN A 250 3.77 1.53 -19.05
N GLU A 251 3.89 0.41 -18.35
CA GLU A 251 4.20 -0.89 -18.95
C GLU A 251 3.06 -1.39 -19.85
N ILE A 252 1.81 -1.17 -19.44
CA ILE A 252 0.62 -1.44 -20.27
C ILE A 252 0.69 -0.65 -21.59
N ASP A 253 0.91 0.65 -21.54
CA ASP A 253 0.98 1.50 -22.74
C ASP A 253 2.09 1.02 -23.70
N LYS A 254 3.24 0.65 -23.15
CA LYS A 254 4.38 0.11 -23.91
C LYS A 254 4.04 -1.23 -24.56
N LEU A 255 3.48 -2.18 -23.81
CA LEU A 255 3.14 -3.51 -24.31
C LEU A 255 2.05 -3.46 -25.39
N LEU A 256 1.02 -2.63 -25.21
CA LEU A 256 -0.02 -2.44 -26.22
C LEU A 256 0.51 -1.78 -27.49
N THR A 257 1.42 -0.82 -27.34
CA THR A 257 2.10 -0.19 -28.49
C THR A 257 2.96 -1.21 -29.23
N TYR A 258 3.70 -2.06 -28.51
CA TYR A 258 4.54 -3.10 -29.11
C TYR A 258 3.73 -4.10 -29.93
N THR A 259 2.60 -4.59 -29.40
CA THR A 259 1.70 -5.48 -30.13
C THR A 259 0.87 -4.76 -31.20
N SER A 260 1.03 -3.45 -31.33
CA SER A 260 0.25 -2.58 -32.22
C SER A 260 -1.27 -2.75 -32.03
N PHE A 261 -1.70 -3.09 -30.81
CA PHE A 261 -3.09 -3.44 -30.47
C PHE A 261 -3.69 -4.58 -31.31
N SER A 262 -2.86 -5.34 -32.04
CA SER A 262 -3.31 -6.30 -33.07
C SER A 262 -3.57 -7.71 -32.52
N ARG A 263 -2.91 -8.06 -31.42
CA ARG A 263 -3.05 -9.36 -30.73
C ARG A 263 -2.98 -9.17 -29.21
N PRO A 264 -3.45 -10.15 -28.40
CA PRO A 264 -3.26 -10.11 -26.96
C PRO A 264 -1.79 -10.09 -26.58
N VAL A 265 -1.44 -9.29 -25.57
CA VAL A 265 -0.13 -9.35 -24.92
C VAL A 265 0.00 -10.71 -24.22
N ASP A 266 1.09 -11.43 -24.48
CA ASP A 266 1.40 -12.71 -23.84
C ASP A 266 2.54 -12.58 -22.81
N GLU A 267 2.93 -13.70 -22.19
CA GLU A 267 3.99 -13.68 -21.16
C GLU A 267 5.37 -13.40 -21.76
N ASP A 268 5.64 -13.89 -22.97
CA ASP A 268 6.90 -13.67 -23.68
C ASP A 268 7.08 -12.17 -23.99
N ASP A 269 6.01 -11.47 -24.39
CA ASP A 269 6.03 -10.01 -24.60
C ASP A 269 6.45 -9.24 -23.35
N VAL A 270 5.90 -9.66 -22.20
CA VAL A 270 6.16 -9.04 -20.90
C VAL A 270 7.60 -9.30 -20.47
N GLU A 271 8.06 -10.55 -20.55
CA GLU A 271 9.46 -10.91 -20.25
C GLU A 271 10.46 -10.18 -21.14
N HIS A 272 10.11 -9.94 -22.41
CA HIS A 272 11.01 -9.29 -23.36
C HIS A 272 11.12 -7.77 -23.13
N LEU A 273 10.03 -7.10 -22.75
CA LEU A 273 9.94 -5.63 -22.79
C LEU A 273 9.89 -4.97 -21.43
N THR A 274 9.47 -5.69 -20.40
CA THR A 274 9.31 -5.14 -19.07
C THR A 274 10.48 -5.61 -18.22
N PRO A 275 11.53 -4.77 -18.05
CA PRO A 275 12.63 -5.12 -17.17
C PRO A 275 12.06 -5.31 -15.76
N LEU A 276 12.55 -6.37 -15.11
CA LEU A 276 12.06 -6.76 -13.80
C LEU A 276 12.38 -5.65 -12.78
N THR A 277 11.37 -4.83 -12.48
CA THR A 277 11.53 -3.62 -11.65
C THR A 277 11.15 -3.90 -10.19
N ALA A 278 10.35 -4.95 -9.97
CA ALA A 278 10.19 -5.57 -8.67
C ALA A 278 11.58 -5.96 -8.16
N ARG A 279 12.05 -5.26 -7.12
CA ARG A 279 13.40 -5.36 -6.53
C ARG A 279 13.81 -6.74 -6.00
N ILE A 280 12.98 -7.76 -6.24
CA ILE A 280 13.24 -9.17 -5.97
C ILE A 280 13.16 -9.89 -7.31
N GLY A 281 14.25 -9.82 -8.08
CA GLY A 281 14.44 -10.65 -9.26
C GLY A 281 15.15 -11.94 -8.93
N ASP A 282 14.51 -13.04 -9.35
CA ASP A 282 14.89 -14.45 -9.46
C ASP A 282 15.45 -15.20 -8.23
N PHE A 283 15.96 -14.52 -7.21
CA PHE A 283 16.74 -15.15 -6.12
C PHE A 283 17.87 -16.04 -6.67
N ASP A 284 18.26 -15.95 -7.94
CA ASP A 284 19.09 -16.99 -8.55
C ASP A 284 20.48 -17.03 -7.93
N LEU A 285 21.04 -15.85 -7.65
CA LEU A 285 22.31 -15.74 -6.91
C LEU A 285 22.16 -16.29 -5.49
N VAL A 286 21.10 -15.92 -4.76
CA VAL A 286 20.86 -16.39 -3.39
C VAL A 286 20.56 -17.89 -3.34
N ASN A 287 19.90 -18.44 -4.36
CA ASN A 287 19.61 -19.86 -4.54
C ASN A 287 20.90 -20.63 -4.84
N ALA A 288 21.75 -20.12 -5.73
CA ALA A 288 23.05 -20.71 -6.03
C ALA A 288 23.98 -20.68 -4.79
N ILE A 289 23.92 -19.61 -3.99
CA ILE A 289 24.61 -19.51 -2.69
C ILE A 289 24.12 -20.61 -1.74
N ARG A 290 22.80 -20.77 -1.60
CA ARG A 290 22.21 -21.86 -0.78
C ARG A 290 22.70 -23.23 -1.22
N ASP A 291 22.68 -23.49 -2.52
CA ASP A 291 23.06 -24.78 -3.10
C ASP A 291 24.58 -25.03 -3.03
N ARG A 292 25.35 -24.07 -2.50
CA ARG A 292 26.82 -24.07 -2.47
C ARG A 292 27.43 -24.29 -3.87
N ASP A 293 26.73 -23.83 -4.90
CA ASP A 293 27.23 -23.89 -6.28
C ASP A 293 28.11 -22.66 -6.55
N GLN A 294 29.35 -22.71 -6.06
CA GLN A 294 30.30 -21.61 -6.19
C GLN A 294 30.48 -21.17 -7.65
N ARG A 295 30.52 -22.12 -8.61
CA ARG A 295 30.69 -21.79 -10.04
C ARG A 295 29.51 -21.00 -10.56
N ARG A 296 28.28 -21.46 -10.28
CA ARG A 296 27.07 -20.75 -10.70
C ARG A 296 26.93 -19.40 -10.01
N SER A 297 27.18 -19.32 -8.70
CA SER A 297 27.09 -18.08 -7.94
C SER A 297 28.06 -17.02 -8.47
N GLN A 298 29.31 -17.42 -8.77
CA GLN A 298 30.30 -16.50 -9.33
C GLN A 298 29.94 -16.04 -10.75
N ALA A 299 29.42 -16.94 -11.60
CA ALA A 299 28.97 -16.57 -12.94
C ALA A 299 27.80 -15.58 -12.90
N LEU A 300 26.84 -15.79 -12.00
CA LEU A 300 25.71 -14.87 -11.80
C LEU A 300 26.16 -13.52 -11.26
N LEU A 301 27.02 -13.49 -10.23
CA LEU A 301 27.57 -12.24 -9.69
C LEU A 301 28.33 -11.45 -10.76
N HIS A 302 29.23 -12.11 -11.50
CA HIS A 302 30.03 -11.43 -12.50
C HIS A 302 29.18 -10.86 -13.64
N ARG A 303 28.10 -11.56 -14.02
CA ARG A 303 27.11 -11.04 -14.96
C ARG A 303 26.43 -9.78 -14.42
N SER A 304 25.97 -9.80 -13.17
CA SER A 304 25.34 -8.62 -12.54
C SER A 304 26.29 -7.43 -12.46
N LEU A 305 27.57 -7.65 -12.17
CA LEU A 305 28.59 -6.59 -12.10
C LEU A 305 28.88 -5.92 -13.46
N GLN A 306 28.52 -6.54 -14.60
CA GLN A 306 28.64 -5.88 -15.90
C GLN A 306 27.58 -4.79 -16.12
N ASP A 307 26.40 -4.98 -15.53
CA ASP A 307 25.21 -4.15 -15.80
C ASP A 307 24.82 -3.24 -14.62
N GLU A 308 25.35 -3.51 -13.42
CA GLU A 308 24.93 -2.86 -12.18
C GLU A 308 26.09 -2.38 -11.29
N ASP A 309 25.85 -1.30 -10.55
CA ASP A 309 26.75 -0.83 -9.50
C ASP A 309 26.88 -1.86 -8.36
N PRO A 310 28.09 -2.16 -7.86
CA PRO A 310 28.32 -3.15 -6.80
C PRO A 310 27.52 -2.88 -5.52
N LEU A 311 27.39 -1.61 -5.09
CA LEU A 311 26.62 -1.29 -3.89
C LEU A 311 25.12 -1.55 -4.10
N ARG A 312 24.64 -1.40 -5.33
CA ARG A 312 23.26 -1.75 -5.70
C ARG A 312 23.03 -3.25 -5.62
N ILE A 313 23.95 -4.07 -6.13
CA ILE A 313 23.90 -5.54 -6.02
C ILE A 313 23.93 -5.96 -4.55
N PHE A 314 24.85 -5.40 -3.77
CA PHE A 314 24.99 -5.70 -2.34
C PHE A 314 23.70 -5.36 -1.57
N SER A 315 23.13 -4.17 -1.83
CA SER A 315 21.84 -3.76 -1.26
C SER A 315 20.70 -4.68 -1.66
N SER A 316 20.71 -5.20 -2.88
CA SER A 316 19.74 -6.18 -3.38
C SER A 316 19.85 -7.51 -2.62
N ILE A 317 21.07 -8.03 -2.41
CA ILE A 317 21.30 -9.26 -1.64
C ILE A 317 20.79 -9.10 -0.20
N ILE A 318 21.12 -7.97 0.46
CA ILE A 318 20.61 -7.67 1.82
C ILE A 318 19.08 -7.69 1.84
N PHE A 319 18.45 -7.04 0.87
CA PHE A 319 17.00 -6.99 0.78
C PHE A 319 16.39 -8.38 0.61
N GLN A 320 16.93 -9.20 -0.31
CA GLN A 320 16.48 -10.58 -0.55
C GLN A 320 16.64 -11.47 0.70
N ILE A 321 17.77 -11.40 1.40
CA ILE A 321 18.00 -12.17 2.63
C ILE A 321 17.04 -11.74 3.74
N ARG A 322 16.78 -10.44 3.90
CA ARG A 322 15.78 -9.94 4.86
C ARG A 322 14.37 -10.40 4.53
N ALA A 323 14.00 -10.41 3.24
CA ALA A 323 12.71 -10.93 2.80
C ALA A 323 12.59 -12.43 3.11
N LEU A 324 13.65 -13.23 2.87
CA LEU A 324 13.66 -14.66 3.20
C LEU A 324 13.61 -14.93 4.70
N LEU A 325 14.30 -14.13 5.54
CA LEU A 325 14.25 -14.26 7.01
C LEU A 325 12.82 -14.11 7.52
N VAL A 326 12.16 -13.03 7.10
CA VAL A 326 10.78 -12.75 7.49
C VAL A 326 9.82 -13.80 6.93
N ALA A 327 10.00 -14.20 5.66
CA ALA A 327 9.20 -15.26 5.07
C ALA A 327 9.36 -16.58 5.84
N ARG A 328 10.57 -16.93 6.27
CA ARG A 328 10.85 -18.13 7.08
C ARG A 328 10.16 -18.07 8.44
N GLU A 329 10.23 -16.93 9.12
CA GLU A 329 9.55 -16.71 10.40
C GLU A 329 8.03 -16.90 10.26
N ILE A 330 7.41 -16.30 9.24
CA ILE A 330 5.98 -16.46 8.95
C ILE A 330 5.63 -17.94 8.69
N LEU A 331 6.43 -18.67 7.89
CA LEU A 331 6.20 -20.10 7.65
C LEU A 331 6.30 -20.94 8.93
N ASP A 332 7.28 -20.64 9.78
CA ASP A 332 7.49 -21.33 11.05
C ASP A 332 6.34 -21.11 12.03
N GLU A 333 5.66 -19.97 11.94
CA GLU A 333 4.45 -19.64 12.69
C GLU A 333 3.13 -20.10 12.00
N HIS A 334 3.23 -20.80 10.86
CA HIS A 334 2.11 -21.23 10.02
C HIS A 334 1.25 -20.07 9.47
N GLY A 335 1.85 -18.90 9.30
CA GLY A 335 1.23 -17.71 8.73
C GLY A 335 1.17 -17.73 7.20
N THR A 336 0.70 -16.63 6.63
CA THR A 336 0.51 -16.46 5.18
C THR A 336 1.20 -15.19 4.66
N VAL A 337 1.29 -15.05 3.34
CA VAL A 337 1.89 -13.86 2.68
C VAL A 337 1.27 -12.53 3.13
N ASP A 338 0.02 -12.53 3.59
CA ASP A 338 -0.67 -11.33 4.08
C ASP A 338 -0.11 -10.80 5.41
N GLU A 339 0.67 -11.61 6.12
CA GLU A 339 1.32 -11.28 7.39
C GLU A 339 2.70 -10.63 7.20
N PHE A 340 3.14 -10.43 5.95
CA PHE A 340 4.42 -9.80 5.68
C PHE A 340 4.50 -8.40 6.33
N PRO A 341 5.56 -8.08 7.08
CA PRO A 341 5.71 -6.81 7.76
C PRO A 341 5.65 -5.65 6.78
N ARG A 342 4.69 -4.75 7.02
CA ARG A 342 4.58 -3.47 6.29
C ARG A 342 5.84 -2.61 6.38
N SER A 343 6.68 -2.82 7.40
CA SER A 343 7.95 -2.12 7.58
C SER A 343 8.96 -2.39 6.47
N LEU A 344 8.92 -3.57 5.84
CA LEU A 344 9.79 -3.86 4.69
C LEU A 344 9.26 -3.24 3.39
N LYS A 345 8.02 -2.71 3.37
CA LYS A 345 7.36 -2.09 2.22
C LYS A 345 7.47 -2.94 0.95
N ILE A 346 7.34 -4.26 1.11
CA ILE A 346 7.42 -5.23 0.02
C ILE A 346 6.01 -5.49 -0.51
N SER A 347 5.85 -5.37 -1.82
CA SER A 347 4.60 -5.70 -2.53
C SER A 347 4.28 -7.19 -2.50
N TYR A 348 3.04 -7.56 -2.81
CA TYR A 348 2.55 -8.94 -2.70
C TYR A 348 3.41 -9.96 -3.46
N TYR A 349 3.75 -9.69 -4.72
CA TYR A 349 4.47 -10.65 -5.56
C TYR A 349 5.89 -10.94 -5.06
N PRO A 350 6.73 -9.93 -4.80
CA PRO A 350 8.03 -10.15 -4.15
C PRO A 350 7.91 -10.89 -2.80
N ALA A 351 6.91 -10.59 -1.97
CA ALA A 351 6.66 -11.30 -0.72
C ALA A 351 6.26 -12.77 -0.97
N LYS A 352 5.42 -13.04 -1.96
CA LYS A 352 5.03 -14.39 -2.38
C LYS A 352 6.23 -15.20 -2.87
N ILE A 353 7.08 -14.63 -3.72
CA ILE A 353 8.29 -15.31 -4.20
C ILE A 353 9.25 -15.60 -3.03
N ALA A 354 9.38 -14.67 -2.07
CA ALA A 354 10.15 -14.89 -0.85
C ALA A 354 9.56 -16.05 0.00
N MET A 355 8.24 -16.11 0.15
CA MET A 355 7.51 -17.17 0.85
C MET A 355 7.71 -18.55 0.20
N GLU A 356 7.58 -18.63 -1.12
CA GLU A 356 7.82 -19.86 -1.88
C GLU A 356 9.28 -20.30 -1.74
N SER A 357 10.21 -19.35 -1.82
CA SER A 357 11.64 -19.60 -1.72
C SER A 357 12.07 -20.02 -0.31
N ALA A 358 11.50 -19.44 0.75
CA ALA A 358 11.86 -19.66 2.14
C ALA A 358 11.71 -21.11 2.62
N ASN A 359 10.89 -21.93 1.94
CA ASN A 359 10.80 -23.37 2.19
C ASN A 359 12.14 -24.10 2.01
N ARG A 360 13.03 -23.55 1.18
CA ARG A 360 14.35 -24.14 0.88
C ARG A 360 15.46 -23.64 1.82
N PHE A 361 15.15 -22.73 2.73
CA PHE A 361 16.13 -22.13 3.64
C PHE A 361 15.78 -22.46 5.09
N SER A 362 16.80 -22.58 5.94
CA SER A 362 16.61 -22.66 7.39
C SER A 362 16.84 -21.28 8.02
N ALA A 363 16.14 -20.98 9.12
CA ALA A 363 16.32 -19.73 9.85
C ALA A 363 17.79 -19.50 10.23
N LYS A 364 18.46 -20.54 10.77
CA LYS A 364 19.89 -20.49 11.13
C LYS A 364 20.81 -20.13 9.97
N PHE A 365 20.53 -20.66 8.77
CA PHE A 365 21.33 -20.36 7.59
C PHE A 365 21.15 -18.91 7.13
N LEU A 366 19.92 -18.42 7.13
CA LEU A 366 19.61 -17.04 6.79
C LEU A 366 20.18 -16.04 7.80
N GLU A 367 20.11 -16.36 9.10
CA GLU A 367 20.74 -15.57 10.18
C GLU A 367 22.25 -15.50 9.99
N HIS A 368 22.89 -16.63 9.68
CA HIS A 368 24.32 -16.67 9.39
C HIS A 368 24.70 -15.76 8.22
N ILE A 369 24.00 -15.87 7.09
CA ILE A 369 24.24 -14.99 5.93
C ILE A 369 24.05 -13.52 6.32
N TYR A 370 22.99 -13.21 7.07
CA TYR A 370 22.68 -11.83 7.46
C TYR A 370 23.77 -11.22 8.35
N HIS A 371 24.35 -11.99 9.27
CA HIS A 371 25.51 -11.56 10.05
C HIS A 371 26.74 -11.33 9.18
N ARG A 372 27.02 -12.21 8.21
CA ARG A 372 28.13 -11.98 7.27
C ARG A 372 27.91 -10.73 6.44
N LEU A 373 26.69 -10.50 5.94
CA LEU A 373 26.36 -9.26 5.23
C LEU A 373 26.59 -8.01 6.08
N LEU A 374 26.33 -8.07 7.38
CA LEU A 374 26.64 -6.97 8.29
C LEU A 374 28.15 -6.72 8.38
N ASP A 375 28.95 -7.78 8.55
CA ASP A 375 30.42 -7.67 8.61
C ASP A 375 30.99 -7.01 7.35
N PHE A 376 30.49 -7.41 6.17
CA PHE A 376 30.90 -6.83 4.89
C PHE A 376 30.39 -5.39 4.71
N ASP A 377 29.16 -5.06 5.14
CA ASP A 377 28.62 -3.69 5.10
C ASP A 377 29.49 -2.72 5.93
N GLU A 378 29.92 -3.15 7.11
CA GLU A 378 30.83 -2.38 7.96
C GLU A 378 32.21 -2.20 7.31
N ALA A 379 32.77 -3.25 6.72
CA ALA A 379 34.06 -3.19 6.02
C ALA A 379 34.03 -2.22 4.81
N ILE A 380 32.93 -2.23 4.05
CA ILE A 380 32.71 -1.31 2.92
C ILE A 380 32.59 0.13 3.43
N LYS A 381 31.73 0.38 4.43
CA LYS A 381 31.47 1.74 4.97
C LYS A 381 32.68 2.36 5.68
N SER A 382 33.54 1.52 6.24
CA SER A 382 34.79 1.96 6.87
C SER A 382 35.97 2.05 5.88
N SER A 383 35.73 1.83 4.59
CA SER A 383 36.74 1.82 3.52
C SER A 383 37.87 0.81 3.76
N GLN A 384 37.59 -0.26 4.50
CA GLN A 384 38.51 -1.38 4.69
C GLN A 384 38.47 -2.36 3.52
N MET A 385 37.39 -2.33 2.73
CA MET A 385 37.20 -3.20 1.57
C MET A 385 36.45 -2.49 0.46
N GLU A 386 36.92 -2.68 -0.78
CA GLU A 386 36.21 -2.20 -1.97
C GLU A 386 34.95 -3.04 -2.23
N PRO A 387 33.83 -2.44 -2.67
CA PRO A 387 32.55 -3.13 -2.86
C PRO A 387 32.60 -4.35 -3.79
N ASP A 388 33.33 -4.29 -4.90
CA ASP A 388 33.49 -5.41 -5.83
C ASP A 388 34.16 -6.62 -5.16
N LEU A 389 35.26 -6.37 -4.46
CA LEU A 389 36.00 -7.39 -3.73
C LEU A 389 35.15 -7.98 -2.59
N ALA A 390 34.38 -7.14 -1.90
CA ALA A 390 33.47 -7.57 -0.84
C ALA A 390 32.42 -8.56 -1.37
N LEU A 391 31.83 -8.28 -2.53
CA LEU A 391 30.87 -9.18 -3.16
C LEU A 391 31.49 -10.50 -3.60
N GLU A 392 32.67 -10.46 -4.22
CA GLU A 392 33.36 -11.68 -4.65
C GLU A 392 33.70 -12.57 -3.45
N LEU A 393 34.27 -11.98 -2.38
CA LEU A 393 34.62 -12.70 -1.15
C LEU A 393 33.39 -13.23 -0.43
N LEU A 394 32.32 -12.44 -0.34
CA LEU A 394 31.05 -12.87 0.24
C LEU A 394 30.53 -14.13 -0.47
N VAL A 395 30.50 -14.12 -1.81
CA VAL A 395 30.03 -15.28 -2.58
C VAL A 395 30.92 -16.50 -2.36
N VAL A 396 32.25 -16.34 -2.35
CA VAL A 396 33.19 -17.44 -2.05
C VAL A 396 32.93 -18.01 -0.66
N GLU A 397 32.83 -17.14 0.35
CA GLU A 397 32.66 -17.56 1.73
C GLU A 397 31.34 -18.32 1.94
N LEU A 398 30.24 -17.79 1.40
CA LEU A 398 28.92 -18.38 1.59
C LEU A 398 28.70 -19.67 0.78
N THR A 399 29.54 -19.96 -0.22
CA THR A 399 29.48 -21.20 -1.02
C THR A 399 30.52 -22.26 -0.63
N SER A 400 31.38 -21.96 0.33
CA SER A 400 32.47 -22.85 0.76
C SER A 400 32.05 -24.02 1.67
#